data_AF-A0A6L4Y8W9-F1
#
_entry.id   AF-A0A6L4Y8W9-F1
#
_cell.length_a   1.000
_cell.length_b   1.000
_cell.length_c   1.000
_cell.angle_alpha   90.00
_cell.angle_beta   90.00
_cell.angle_gamma   90.00
#
_symmetry.space_group_name_H-M   'P 1'
#
loop_
_entity.id
_entity.type
_entity.pdbx_description
1 polymer ?
#
loop_
_entity_poly.entity_id
_entity_poly.type
_entity_poly.pdbx_seq_one_letter_code
_entity_poly.pdbx_strand_id
1 'polypeptide(L)'
;MEIEDRKLLEEWFSEKKGRKIKIHVPKKGEKLKLLRMVMENAKNSFMDRQREKGFNLKALEEIQKRLHLKRLPGKIECFDISNISGKLAVASMVTFREGMAYKDGYRRFKIKTVDQADDYGMMYEVIKRRYSRVSENNDMPDLIMVDGGKGQLNVAVRVLKELKRDNMDAISLAKGGDREKIFIPNRRDPIILQKDSKTLLFLQQIRNEAHRFALTYHQNLRRKQNLRSILEDVPGVGLERKKALLKHFGSLKSIKNASIKDLSTVPGMNIKAAENVSEFFRGFPSDSESL
;
A
#
# COMPACT_ATOMS: atom_id res chain seq x y z
N MET A 1 -25.40 -29.59 -10.43
CA MET A 1 -25.76 -28.88 -9.19
C MET A 1 -27.01 -28.07 -9.45
N GLU A 2 -28.11 -28.43 -8.80
CA GLU A 2 -29.19 -27.47 -8.57
C GLU A 2 -28.73 -26.49 -7.49
N ILE A 3 -29.23 -25.25 -7.56
CA ILE A 3 -28.97 -24.23 -6.54
C ILE A 3 -30.21 -24.23 -5.65
N GLU A 4 -30.04 -24.65 -4.41
CA GLU A 4 -31.06 -24.50 -3.36
C GLU A 4 -31.39 -23.01 -3.17
N ASP A 5 -32.66 -22.72 -2.91
CA ASP A 5 -33.17 -21.35 -2.70
C ASP A 5 -32.86 -20.35 -3.81
N ARG A 6 -32.73 -20.82 -5.05
CA ARG A 6 -32.43 -19.99 -6.22
C ARG A 6 -33.31 -18.75 -6.35
N LYS A 7 -34.62 -18.86 -6.09
CA LYS A 7 -35.55 -17.72 -6.17
C LYS A 7 -35.23 -16.67 -5.11
N LEU A 8 -35.01 -17.10 -3.86
CA LEU A 8 -34.66 -16.24 -2.74
C LEU A 8 -33.33 -15.50 -3.01
N LEU A 9 -32.33 -16.21 -3.54
CA LEU A 9 -31.05 -15.62 -3.93
C LEU A 9 -31.20 -14.62 -5.09
N GLU A 10 -31.98 -14.95 -6.11
CA GLU A 10 -32.28 -14.05 -7.23
C GLU A 10 -32.97 -12.76 -6.74
N GLU A 11 -33.93 -12.86 -5.83
CA GLU A 11 -34.60 -11.71 -5.20
C GLU A 11 -33.63 -10.86 -4.39
N TRP A 12 -32.87 -11.46 -3.49
CA TRP A 12 -31.90 -10.76 -2.64
C TRP A 12 -30.81 -10.04 -3.46
N PHE A 13 -30.27 -10.70 -4.48
CA PHE A 13 -29.30 -10.07 -5.37
C PHE A 13 -29.91 -8.94 -6.22
N SER A 14 -31.19 -9.08 -6.59
CA SER A 14 -31.91 -8.04 -7.33
C SER A 14 -32.12 -6.78 -6.48
N GLU A 15 -32.49 -6.95 -5.21
CA GLU A 15 -32.64 -5.87 -4.24
C GLU A 15 -31.32 -5.14 -4.02
N LYS A 16 -30.24 -5.87 -3.73
CA LYS A 16 -28.91 -5.28 -3.48
C LYS A 16 -28.34 -4.50 -4.67
N LYS A 17 -28.68 -4.90 -5.90
CA LYS A 17 -28.15 -4.31 -7.14
C LYS A 17 -29.10 -3.31 -7.81
N GLY A 18 -30.34 -3.19 -7.34
CA GLY A 18 -31.37 -2.31 -7.92
C GLY A 18 -31.85 -2.70 -9.32
N ARG A 19 -31.65 -3.96 -9.74
CA ARG A 19 -32.13 -4.48 -11.03
C ARG A 19 -32.33 -5.99 -10.98
N LYS A 20 -33.25 -6.52 -11.80
CA LYS A 20 -33.57 -7.94 -11.85
C LYS A 20 -32.34 -8.78 -12.21
N ILE A 21 -31.95 -9.71 -11.34
CA ILE A 21 -30.88 -10.68 -11.53
C ILE A 21 -31.49 -12.08 -11.70
N LYS A 22 -31.01 -12.81 -12.72
CA LYS A 22 -31.27 -14.24 -12.89
C LYS A 22 -29.97 -15.01 -12.75
N ILE A 23 -29.99 -16.09 -11.98
CA ILE A 23 -28.87 -16.99 -11.81
C ILE A 23 -28.97 -18.09 -12.87
N HIS A 24 -27.97 -18.25 -13.73
CA HIS A 24 -27.98 -19.30 -14.74
C HIS A 24 -26.95 -20.38 -14.40
N VAL A 25 -27.41 -21.63 -14.36
CA VAL A 25 -26.54 -22.81 -14.20
C VAL A 25 -26.39 -23.48 -15.57
N PRO A 26 -25.31 -23.19 -16.32
CA PRO A 26 -25.11 -23.78 -17.63
C PRO A 26 -24.91 -25.29 -17.49
N LYS A 27 -25.71 -26.10 -18.19
CA LYS A 27 -25.59 -27.57 -18.20
C LYS A 27 -24.78 -28.11 -19.39
N LYS A 28 -24.59 -27.33 -20.45
CA LYS A 28 -23.81 -27.67 -21.67
C LYS A 28 -23.33 -26.42 -22.42
N GLY A 29 -22.40 -26.60 -23.36
CA GLY A 29 -21.91 -25.54 -24.26
C GLY A 29 -20.82 -24.63 -23.67
N GLU A 30 -20.51 -23.54 -24.36
CA GLU A 30 -19.39 -22.62 -24.04
C GLU A 30 -19.45 -22.03 -22.62
N LYS A 31 -20.65 -21.68 -22.13
CA LYS A 31 -20.82 -21.16 -20.76
C LYS A 31 -20.42 -22.17 -19.69
N LEU A 32 -20.64 -23.47 -19.92
CA LEU A 32 -20.18 -24.51 -19.01
C LEU A 32 -18.66 -24.69 -19.08
N LYS A 33 -18.05 -24.61 -20.28
CA LYS A 33 -16.59 -24.65 -20.43
C LYS A 33 -15.93 -23.50 -19.68
N LEU A 34 -16.44 -22.27 -19.83
CA LEU A 34 -15.96 -21.09 -19.11
C LEU A 34 -16.07 -21.28 -17.59
N LEU A 35 -17.23 -21.76 -17.10
CA LEU A 35 -17.41 -22.04 -15.67
C LEU A 35 -16.40 -23.06 -15.15
N ARG A 36 -16.18 -24.16 -15.88
CA ARG A 36 -15.18 -25.18 -15.53
C ARG A 36 -13.77 -24.60 -15.49
N MET A 37 -13.38 -23.81 -16.50
CA MET A 37 -12.08 -23.15 -16.53
C MET A 37 -11.89 -22.20 -15.34
N VAL A 38 -12.92 -21.42 -14.98
CA VAL A 38 -12.89 -20.55 -13.79
C VAL A 38 -12.77 -21.37 -12.51
N MET A 39 -13.53 -22.48 -12.38
CA MET A 39 -13.45 -23.38 -11.22
C MET A 39 -12.08 -24.03 -11.09
N GLU A 40 -11.49 -24.45 -12.21
CA GLU A 40 -10.16 -25.05 -12.26
C GLU A 40 -9.08 -24.04 -11.91
N ASN A 41 -9.17 -22.81 -12.44
CA ASN A 41 -8.29 -21.70 -12.05
C ASN A 41 -8.43 -21.36 -10.56
N ALA A 42 -9.66 -21.33 -10.03
CA ALA A 42 -9.91 -21.09 -8.61
C ALA A 42 -9.32 -22.21 -7.74
N LYS A 43 -9.48 -23.47 -8.15
CA LYS A 43 -8.89 -24.63 -7.46
C LYS A 43 -7.36 -24.58 -7.49
N ASN A 44 -6.76 -24.32 -8.65
CA ASN A 44 -5.31 -24.22 -8.79
C ASN A 44 -4.76 -23.08 -7.93
N SER A 45 -5.38 -21.89 -8.01
CA SER A 45 -5.03 -20.75 -7.16
C SER A 45 -5.17 -21.06 -5.67
N PHE A 46 -6.20 -21.80 -5.26
CA PHE A 46 -6.35 -22.25 -3.88
C PHE A 46 -5.23 -23.23 -3.47
N MET A 47 -4.93 -24.22 -4.29
CA MET A 47 -3.88 -25.21 -4.03
C MET A 47 -2.49 -24.56 -3.94
N ASP A 48 -2.19 -23.64 -4.84
CA ASP A 48 -0.93 -22.87 -4.82
C ASP A 48 -0.83 -22.04 -3.54
N ARG A 49 -1.93 -21.38 -3.16
CA ARG A 49 -1.99 -20.64 -1.89
C ARG A 49 -1.80 -21.56 -0.70
N GLN A 50 -2.38 -22.75 -0.68
CA GLN A 50 -2.18 -23.71 0.42
C GLN A 50 -0.73 -24.20 0.51
N ARG A 51 -0.07 -24.45 -0.64
CA ARG A 51 1.36 -24.79 -0.68
C ARG A 51 2.23 -23.64 -0.18
N GLU A 52 1.93 -22.43 -0.62
CA GLU A 52 2.62 -21.21 -0.18
C GLU A 52 2.44 -20.97 1.34
N LYS A 53 1.22 -21.19 1.88
CA LYS A 53 0.97 -21.14 3.33
C LYS A 53 1.85 -22.13 4.10
N GLY A 54 1.91 -23.39 3.65
CA GLY A 54 2.72 -24.42 4.30
C GLY A 54 4.22 -24.12 4.24
N PHE A 55 4.70 -23.58 3.12
CA PHE A 55 6.09 -23.12 2.97
C PHE A 55 6.39 -21.95 3.91
N ASN A 56 5.48 -20.96 3.95
CA ASN A 56 5.63 -19.77 4.77
C ASN A 56 5.57 -20.07 6.27
N LEU A 57 4.75 -21.04 6.71
CA LEU A 57 4.68 -21.44 8.11
C LEU A 57 6.06 -21.89 8.64
N LYS A 58 6.79 -22.70 7.87
CA LYS A 58 8.16 -23.11 8.21
C LYS A 58 9.11 -21.91 8.30
N ALA A 59 8.96 -20.93 7.42
CA ALA A 59 9.74 -19.70 7.47
C ALA A 59 9.42 -18.88 8.74
N LEU A 60 8.15 -18.80 9.15
CA LEU A 60 7.74 -18.14 10.40
C LEU A 60 8.29 -18.84 11.64
N GLU A 61 8.29 -20.18 11.66
CA GLU A 61 8.92 -20.97 12.72
C GLU A 61 10.44 -20.73 12.80
N GLU A 62 11.11 -20.66 11.64
CA GLU A 62 12.54 -20.35 11.59
C GLU A 62 12.83 -18.93 12.07
N ILE A 63 12.01 -17.95 11.69
CA ILE A 63 12.08 -16.56 12.18
C ILE A 63 11.91 -16.52 13.70
N GLN A 64 10.90 -17.20 14.23
CA GLN A 64 10.67 -17.28 15.67
C GLN A 64 11.92 -17.79 16.40
N LYS A 65 12.49 -18.90 15.92
CA LYS A 65 13.67 -19.53 16.53
C LYS A 65 14.91 -18.65 16.42
N ARG A 66 15.21 -18.12 15.23
CA ARG A 66 16.44 -17.35 14.98
C ARG A 66 16.43 -15.97 15.62
N LEU A 67 15.26 -15.34 15.74
CA LEU A 67 15.12 -14.01 16.35
C LEU A 67 14.69 -14.08 17.82
N HIS A 68 14.52 -15.29 18.37
CA HIS A 68 14.08 -15.54 19.75
C HIS A 68 12.77 -14.84 20.10
N LEU A 69 11.79 -14.91 19.19
CA LEU A 69 10.46 -14.32 19.40
C LEU A 69 9.67 -15.14 20.43
N LYS A 70 8.86 -14.45 21.24
CA LYS A 70 8.02 -15.03 22.29
C LYS A 70 6.96 -15.97 21.71
N ARG A 71 6.44 -15.64 20.52
CA ARG A 71 5.36 -16.36 19.83
C ARG A 71 5.67 -16.50 18.35
N LEU A 72 4.99 -17.44 17.71
CA LEU A 72 5.03 -17.57 16.25
C LEU A 72 4.46 -16.28 15.62
N PRO A 73 5.19 -15.61 14.71
CA PRO A 73 4.75 -14.35 14.13
C PRO A 73 3.69 -14.56 13.05
N GLY A 74 2.48 -14.98 13.47
CA GLY A 74 1.35 -15.27 12.58
C GLY A 74 0.81 -14.02 11.90
N LYS A 75 0.86 -12.87 12.58
CA LYS A 75 0.58 -11.54 12.02
C LYS A 75 1.77 -10.61 12.20
N ILE A 76 2.26 -10.06 11.10
CA ILE A 76 3.41 -9.13 11.07
C ILE A 76 2.93 -7.79 10.52
N GLU A 77 3.26 -6.69 11.20
CA GLU A 77 3.06 -5.33 10.69
C GLU A 77 4.42 -4.67 10.45
N CYS A 78 4.66 -4.19 9.23
CA CYS A 78 5.91 -3.54 8.86
C CYS A 78 5.68 -2.06 8.57
N PHE A 79 6.48 -1.20 9.19
CA PHE A 79 6.41 0.25 9.08
C PHE A 79 7.60 0.80 8.29
N ASP A 80 7.29 1.62 7.30
CA ASP A 80 8.23 2.44 6.54
C ASP A 80 7.94 3.93 6.81
N ILE A 81 8.96 4.69 7.19
CA ILE A 81 8.87 6.14 7.38
C ILE A 81 9.57 6.80 6.19
N SER A 82 8.76 7.44 5.35
CA SER A 82 9.26 8.15 4.18
C SER A 82 9.02 9.64 4.34
N ASN A 83 10.11 10.40 4.42
CA ASN A 83 10.03 11.85 4.49
C ASN A 83 9.98 12.44 3.06
N ILE A 84 8.94 13.21 2.76
CA ILE A 84 8.85 13.95 1.50
C ILE A 84 9.40 15.34 1.77
N SER A 85 10.48 15.71 1.09
CA SER A 85 11.13 17.03 1.14
C SER A 85 10.11 18.19 1.22
N GLY A 86 9.81 18.63 2.44
CA GLY A 86 9.30 19.96 2.75
C GLY A 86 7.84 20.13 3.19
N LYS A 87 6.87 19.22 2.96
CA LYS A 87 5.44 19.54 3.29
C LYS A 87 4.53 18.44 3.83
N LEU A 88 4.78 17.14 3.59
CA LEU A 88 3.86 16.07 4.02
C LEU A 88 4.62 14.76 4.30
N ALA A 89 5.08 14.58 5.54
CA ALA A 89 5.61 13.29 5.97
C ALA A 89 4.48 12.24 6.06
N VAL A 90 4.74 11.04 5.55
CA VAL A 90 3.78 9.94 5.56
C VAL A 90 4.48 8.64 5.93
N ALA A 91 3.89 7.92 6.88
CA ALA A 91 4.29 6.56 7.18
C ALA A 91 3.38 5.56 6.46
N SER A 92 3.98 4.47 6.00
CA SER A 92 3.32 3.37 5.34
C SER A 92 3.42 2.13 6.21
N MET A 93 2.29 1.44 6.38
CA MET A 93 2.21 0.19 7.13
C MET A 93 1.64 -0.89 6.22
N VAL A 94 2.35 -2.01 6.10
CA VAL A 94 1.88 -3.21 5.42
C VAL A 94 1.67 -4.31 6.44
N THR A 95 0.75 -5.22 6.14
CA THR A 95 0.41 -6.33 7.04
C THR A 95 0.62 -7.64 6.32
N PHE A 96 1.24 -8.59 7.00
CA PHE A 96 1.33 -9.98 6.58
C PHE A 96 0.57 -10.85 7.58
N ARG A 97 -0.17 -11.85 7.09
CA ARG A 97 -0.85 -12.86 7.89
C ARG A 97 -0.50 -14.24 7.34
N GLU A 98 -0.06 -15.15 8.21
CA GLU A 98 0.38 -16.51 7.85
C GLU A 98 1.43 -16.48 6.72
N GLY A 99 2.31 -15.48 6.78
CA GLY A 99 3.38 -15.25 5.81
C GLY A 99 2.93 -14.70 4.45
N MET A 100 1.67 -14.30 4.30
CA MET A 100 1.15 -13.70 3.07
C MET A 100 0.80 -12.24 3.26
N ALA A 101 1.04 -11.43 2.22
CA ALA A 101 0.61 -10.04 2.18
C ALA A 101 -0.92 -9.93 2.34
N TYR A 102 -1.36 -9.22 3.37
CA TYR A 102 -2.76 -8.94 3.68
C TYR A 102 -3.08 -7.47 3.34
N LYS A 103 -3.39 -7.22 2.06
CA LYS A 103 -3.58 -5.87 1.49
C LYS A 103 -4.67 -5.06 2.19
N ASP A 104 -5.74 -5.71 2.65
CA ASP A 104 -6.82 -5.05 3.39
C ASP A 104 -6.36 -4.51 4.77
N GLY A 105 -5.23 -5.02 5.28
CA GLY A 105 -4.57 -4.52 6.49
C GLY A 105 -3.69 -3.30 6.26
N TYR A 106 -3.40 -2.91 5.00
CA TYR A 106 -2.43 -1.84 4.73
C TYR A 106 -2.98 -0.49 5.16
N ARG A 107 -2.14 0.35 5.78
CA ARG A 107 -2.54 1.69 6.26
C ARG A 107 -1.48 2.72 5.92
N ARG A 108 -1.93 3.94 5.72
CA ARG A 108 -1.07 5.12 5.58
C ARG A 108 -1.39 6.11 6.68
N PHE A 109 -0.36 6.69 7.25
CA PHE A 109 -0.50 7.65 8.34
C PHE A 109 0.09 8.97 7.88
N LYS A 110 -0.77 9.98 7.74
CA LYS A 110 -0.30 11.35 7.63
C LYS A 110 0.23 11.78 8.99
N ILE A 111 1.51 12.16 9.03
CA ILE A 111 2.19 12.69 10.21
C ILE A 111 1.65 14.11 10.46
N LYS A 112 1.36 14.43 11.72
CA LYS A 112 0.78 15.73 12.10
C LYS A 112 1.71 16.60 12.92
N THR A 113 2.67 16.01 13.62
CA THR A 113 3.21 16.61 14.86
C THR A 113 4.65 17.05 14.76
N VAL A 114 5.28 16.98 13.57
CA VAL A 114 6.72 17.22 13.44
C VAL A 114 6.97 18.19 12.29
N ASP A 115 7.32 19.44 12.63
CA ASP A 115 7.68 20.50 11.68
C ASP A 115 9.11 20.35 11.10
N GLN A 116 9.90 19.42 11.66
CA GLN A 116 11.23 19.05 11.18
C GLN A 116 11.36 17.56 10.89
N ALA A 117 12.37 17.19 10.10
CA ALA A 117 12.69 15.84 9.65
C ALA A 117 13.18 14.92 10.79
N ASP A 118 12.42 14.75 11.86
CA ASP A 118 12.71 13.79 12.93
C ASP A 118 11.98 12.47 12.67
N ASP A 119 12.68 11.56 11.99
CA ASP A 119 12.18 10.21 11.68
C ASP A 119 11.82 9.40 12.94
N TYR A 120 12.46 9.66 14.08
CA TYR A 120 12.15 8.99 15.34
C TYR A 120 10.84 9.48 15.93
N GLY A 121 10.62 10.80 15.94
CA GLY A 121 9.34 11.40 16.34
C GLY A 121 8.18 10.92 15.46
N MET A 122 8.40 10.83 14.14
CA MET A 122 7.40 10.32 13.20
C MET A 122 7.06 8.84 13.47
N MET A 123 8.07 7.99 13.68
CA MET A 123 7.88 6.59 14.04
C MET A 123 7.09 6.45 15.35
N TYR A 124 7.45 7.23 16.36
CA TYR A 124 6.76 7.26 17.65
C TYR A 124 5.28 7.59 17.47
N GLU A 125 4.96 8.68 16.76
CA GLU A 125 3.58 9.11 16.51
C GLU A 125 2.74 8.00 15.85
N VAL A 126 3.29 7.34 14.83
CA VAL A 126 2.58 6.36 14.01
C VAL A 126 2.28 5.09 14.80
N ILE A 127 3.31 4.52 15.43
CA ILE A 127 3.18 3.31 16.25
C ILE A 127 2.21 3.58 17.40
N LYS A 128 2.35 4.73 18.08
CA LYS A 128 1.45 5.09 19.18
C LYS A 128 0.01 5.22 18.70
N ARG A 129 -0.24 5.93 17.60
CA ARG A 129 -1.59 6.10 17.03
C ARG A 129 -2.20 4.78 16.56
N ARG A 130 -1.41 3.87 15.98
CA ARG A 130 -1.87 2.55 15.55
C ARG A 130 -2.32 1.72 16.75
N TYR A 131 -1.48 1.59 17.78
CA TYR A 131 -1.73 0.64 18.87
C TYR A 131 -2.52 1.21 20.06
N SER A 132 -2.71 2.54 20.12
CA SER A 132 -3.65 3.16 21.07
C SER A 132 -5.12 2.96 20.68
N ARG A 133 -5.40 2.75 19.37
CA ARG A 133 -6.78 2.62 18.85
C ARG A 133 -7.25 1.18 18.72
N VAL A 134 -6.36 0.22 18.87
CA VAL A 134 -6.68 -1.21 18.76
C VAL A 134 -7.02 -1.73 20.14
N SER A 135 -8.22 -2.27 20.30
CA SER A 135 -8.58 -3.03 21.49
C SER A 135 -7.71 -4.29 21.56
N GLU A 136 -7.32 -4.69 22.77
CA GLU A 136 -6.39 -5.83 22.96
C GLU A 136 -6.90 -7.13 22.30
N ASN A 137 -8.22 -7.24 22.12
CA ASN A 137 -8.90 -8.49 21.81
C ASN A 137 -9.10 -8.82 20.33
N ASN A 138 -8.78 -7.97 19.34
CA ASN A 138 -9.21 -8.30 17.96
C ASN A 138 -8.24 -8.06 16.78
N ASP A 139 -7.13 -7.33 16.91
CA ASP A 139 -6.25 -7.12 15.74
C ASP A 139 -4.80 -6.73 16.04
N MET A 140 -4.21 -7.18 17.16
CA MET A 140 -2.79 -6.92 17.44
C MET A 140 -1.89 -7.85 16.62
N PRO A 141 -0.77 -7.37 16.04
CA PRO A 141 0.23 -8.26 15.43
C PRO A 141 1.08 -8.95 16.52
N ASP A 142 1.66 -10.08 16.15
CA ASP A 142 2.63 -10.81 16.98
C ASP A 142 4.02 -10.16 16.89
N LEU A 143 4.33 -9.61 15.70
CA LEU A 143 5.63 -9.00 15.39
C LEU A 143 5.45 -7.66 14.68
N ILE A 144 6.14 -6.65 15.18
CA ILE A 144 6.35 -5.38 14.51
C ILE A 144 7.73 -5.39 13.85
N MET A 145 7.78 -4.95 12.61
CA MET A 145 9.02 -4.73 11.89
C MET A 145 9.10 -3.25 11.52
N VAL A 146 10.24 -2.63 11.76
CA VAL A 146 10.49 -1.25 11.31
C VAL A 146 11.61 -1.26 10.29
N ASP A 147 11.43 -0.49 9.21
CA ASP A 147 12.52 -0.28 8.27
C ASP A 147 13.54 0.70 8.83
N GLY A 148 14.76 0.19 8.98
CA GLY A 148 15.94 0.93 9.40
C GLY A 148 16.58 0.45 10.70
N GLY A 149 17.30 1.34 11.36
CA GLY A 149 18.34 1.00 12.33
C GLY A 149 17.85 0.78 13.76
N LYS A 150 18.83 0.53 14.65
CA LYS A 150 18.61 0.33 16.09
C LYS A 150 17.87 1.48 16.78
N GLY A 151 18.06 2.72 16.31
CA GLY A 151 17.33 3.88 16.82
C GLY A 151 15.81 3.77 16.65
N GLN A 152 15.35 3.42 15.44
CA GLN A 152 13.93 3.20 15.14
C GLN A 152 13.36 2.00 15.91
N LEU A 153 14.14 0.92 16.06
CA LEU A 153 13.75 -0.21 16.91
C LEU A 153 13.48 0.24 18.35
N ASN A 154 14.39 1.02 18.93
CA ASN A 154 14.26 1.50 20.31
C ASN A 154 13.02 2.38 20.49
N VAL A 155 12.68 3.19 19.49
CA VAL A 155 11.44 3.97 19.48
C VAL A 155 10.21 3.05 19.51
N ALA A 156 10.17 2.04 18.63
CA ALA A 156 9.07 1.07 18.60
C ALA A 156 8.91 0.36 19.95
N VAL A 157 10.01 -0.15 20.52
CA VAL A 157 10.02 -0.81 21.84
C VAL A 157 9.54 0.12 22.94
N ARG A 158 9.99 1.38 22.94
CA ARG A 158 9.55 2.39 23.91
C ARG A 158 8.03 2.60 23.86
N VAL A 159 7.47 2.76 22.66
CA VAL A 159 6.02 2.95 22.49
C VAL A 159 5.23 1.73 22.97
N LEU A 160 5.69 0.52 22.65
CA LEU A 160 5.04 -0.72 23.11
C LEU A 160 5.03 -0.81 24.63
N LYS A 161 6.14 -0.45 25.28
CA LYS A 161 6.25 -0.41 26.75
C LYS A 161 5.31 0.64 27.36
N GLU A 162 5.26 1.83 26.79
CA GLU A 162 4.34 2.90 27.24
C GLU A 162 2.87 2.49 27.12
N LEU A 163 2.52 1.72 26.10
CA LEU A 163 1.17 1.19 25.87
C LEU A 163 0.91 -0.16 26.56
N LYS A 164 1.85 -0.66 27.39
CA LYS A 164 1.77 -1.96 28.08
C LYS A 164 1.50 -3.14 27.14
N ARG A 165 2.13 -3.14 25.96
CA ARG A 165 1.98 -4.17 24.91
C ARG A 165 3.08 -5.23 24.99
N ASP A 166 3.19 -5.90 26.13
CA ASP A 166 4.32 -6.81 26.40
C ASP A 166 4.28 -8.10 25.57
N ASN A 167 3.13 -8.45 25.00
CA ASN A 167 2.94 -9.66 24.19
C ASN A 167 3.41 -9.52 22.73
N MET A 168 3.90 -8.34 22.34
CA MET A 168 4.35 -8.07 20.98
C MET A 168 5.87 -8.02 20.92
N ASP A 169 6.45 -8.67 19.92
CA ASP A 169 7.87 -8.51 19.62
C ASP A 169 8.08 -7.41 18.57
N ALA A 170 9.26 -6.80 18.59
CA ALA A 170 9.66 -5.77 17.62
C ALA A 170 11.05 -6.08 17.08
N ILE A 171 11.26 -5.90 15.79
CA ILE A 171 12.56 -6.02 15.13
C ILE A 171 12.77 -4.84 14.18
N SER A 172 14.01 -4.57 13.81
CA SER A 172 14.30 -3.69 12.68
C SER A 172 15.22 -4.36 11.66
N LEU A 173 15.05 -3.98 10.40
CA LEU A 173 15.88 -4.44 9.29
C LEU A 173 16.55 -3.23 8.66
N ALA A 174 17.88 -3.17 8.74
CA ALA A 174 18.66 -2.08 8.13
C ALA A 174 19.57 -2.63 7.03
N LYS A 175 19.66 -1.87 5.93
CA LYS A 175 20.65 -2.11 4.89
C LYS A 175 22.04 -1.78 5.43
N GLY A 176 22.88 -2.79 5.62
CA GLY A 176 24.21 -2.64 6.23
C GLY A 176 25.35 -2.99 5.27
N GLY A 177 25.69 -2.10 4.34
CA GLY A 177 26.72 -2.38 3.33
C GLY A 177 26.32 -3.58 2.47
N ASP A 178 27.13 -4.65 2.47
CA ASP A 178 26.92 -5.87 1.67
C ASP A 178 25.90 -6.86 2.23
N ARG A 179 25.46 -6.67 3.48
CA ARG A 179 24.55 -7.60 4.18
C ARG A 179 23.46 -6.86 4.95
N GLU A 180 22.28 -7.45 5.01
CA GLU A 180 21.20 -6.96 5.87
C GLU A 180 21.54 -7.21 7.35
N LYS A 181 21.22 -6.22 8.19
CA LYS A 181 21.39 -6.29 9.63
C LYS A 181 20.02 -6.32 10.30
N ILE A 182 19.73 -7.38 11.05
CA ILE A 182 18.50 -7.50 11.83
C ILE A 182 18.82 -7.11 13.26
N PHE A 183 18.12 -6.12 13.78
CA PHE A 183 18.24 -5.72 15.18
C PHE A 183 17.06 -6.27 15.98
N ILE A 184 17.35 -6.79 17.17
CA ILE A 184 16.36 -7.21 18.15
C ILE A 184 16.57 -6.45 19.47
N PRO A 185 15.52 -6.27 20.30
CA PRO A 185 15.62 -5.54 21.56
C PRO A 185 16.62 -6.20 22.51
N ASN A 186 17.23 -5.40 23.39
CA ASN A 186 18.18 -5.85 24.42
C ASN A 186 19.43 -6.59 23.90
N ARG A 187 19.71 -6.55 22.59
CA ARG A 187 20.93 -7.10 21.99
C ARG A 187 21.84 -5.98 21.49
N ARG A 188 23.15 -6.09 21.75
CA ARG A 188 24.14 -5.11 21.29
C ARG A 188 24.31 -5.19 19.78
N ASP A 189 24.67 -6.38 19.30
CA ASP A 189 25.06 -6.65 17.91
C ASP A 189 23.89 -7.16 17.07
N PRO A 190 23.82 -6.77 15.78
CA PRO A 190 22.79 -7.25 14.88
C PRO A 190 22.96 -8.75 14.60
N ILE A 191 21.84 -9.40 14.31
CA ILE A 191 21.80 -10.74 13.73
C ILE A 191 22.05 -10.60 12.23
N ILE A 192 23.06 -11.32 11.74
CA ILE A 192 23.39 -11.43 10.32
C ILE A 192 23.02 -12.83 9.87
N LEU A 193 22.11 -12.93 8.90
CA LEU A 193 21.70 -14.20 8.30
C LEU A 193 22.44 -14.44 6.98
N GLN A 194 22.47 -15.69 6.54
CA GLN A 194 22.97 -16.03 5.20
C GLN A 194 22.07 -15.41 4.13
N LYS A 195 22.69 -14.97 3.02
CA LYS A 195 22.02 -14.19 1.96
C LYS A 195 20.86 -14.94 1.30
N ASP A 196 20.98 -16.24 1.19
CA ASP A 196 20.04 -17.19 0.60
C ASP A 196 19.09 -17.83 1.63
N SER A 197 19.22 -17.48 2.92
CA SER A 197 18.33 -18.02 3.94
C SER A 197 16.89 -17.56 3.70
N LYS A 198 15.96 -18.51 3.76
CA LYS A 198 14.52 -18.25 3.58
C LYS A 198 13.99 -17.21 4.56
N THR A 199 14.47 -17.26 5.81
CA THR A 199 14.21 -16.27 6.86
C THR A 199 14.55 -14.85 6.38
N LEU A 200 15.75 -14.63 5.85
CA LEU A 200 16.17 -13.31 5.41
C LEU A 200 15.38 -12.83 4.19
N LEU A 201 15.21 -13.70 3.19
CA LEU A 201 14.46 -13.39 1.98
C LEU A 201 13.01 -12.98 2.30
N PHE A 202 12.38 -13.65 3.27
CA PHE A 202 11.03 -13.32 3.72
C PHE A 202 10.96 -11.96 4.44
N LEU A 203 11.90 -11.67 5.34
CA LEU A 203 11.98 -10.35 5.98
C LEU A 203 12.23 -9.24 4.94
N GLN A 204 13.10 -9.48 3.97
CA GLN A 204 13.32 -8.56 2.85
C GLN A 204 12.05 -8.35 2.02
N GLN A 205 11.29 -9.41 1.74
CA GLN A 205 10.01 -9.31 1.04
C GLN A 205 9.03 -8.41 1.78
N ILE A 206 8.90 -8.55 3.11
CA ILE A 206 8.05 -7.70 3.94
C ILE A 206 8.49 -6.23 3.84
N ARG A 207 9.79 -5.95 3.99
CA ARG A 207 10.32 -4.58 3.86
C ARG A 207 10.07 -4.01 2.47
N ASN A 208 10.40 -4.77 1.43
CA ASN A 208 10.28 -4.33 0.04
C ASN A 208 8.82 -4.00 -0.29
N GLU A 209 7.86 -4.74 0.27
CA GLU A 209 6.44 -4.45 0.14
C GLU A 209 6.04 -3.14 0.87
N ALA A 210 6.60 -2.88 2.05
CA ALA A 210 6.41 -1.62 2.77
C ALA A 210 6.95 -0.42 1.98
N HIS A 211 8.19 -0.52 1.49
CA HIS A 211 8.81 0.46 0.61
C HIS A 211 7.99 0.68 -0.67
N ARG A 212 7.57 -0.39 -1.35
CA ARG A 212 6.74 -0.30 -2.56
C ARG A 212 5.44 0.45 -2.29
N PHE A 213 4.79 0.15 -1.17
CA PHE A 213 3.54 0.79 -0.78
C PHE A 213 3.70 2.29 -0.48
N ALA A 214 4.84 2.68 0.09
CA ALA A 214 5.25 4.06 0.30
C ALA A 214 5.54 4.78 -1.03
N LEU A 215 6.42 4.21 -1.87
CA LEU A 215 6.79 4.78 -3.18
C LEU A 215 5.57 5.00 -4.08
N THR A 216 4.65 4.03 -4.12
CA THR A 216 3.41 4.15 -4.91
C THR A 216 2.57 5.35 -4.44
N TYR A 217 2.56 5.64 -3.15
CA TYR A 217 1.86 6.80 -2.61
C TYR A 217 2.56 8.11 -2.99
N HIS A 218 3.88 8.16 -2.87
CA HIS A 218 4.67 9.34 -3.24
C HIS A 218 4.56 9.67 -4.73
N GLN A 219 4.62 8.68 -5.60
CA GLN A 219 4.41 8.86 -7.04
C GLN A 219 3.04 9.48 -7.33
N ASN A 220 1.98 8.95 -6.69
CA ASN A 220 0.63 9.49 -6.84
C ASN A 220 0.50 10.92 -6.29
N LEU A 221 1.15 11.23 -5.17
CA LEU A 221 1.11 12.55 -4.56
C LEU A 221 1.90 13.58 -5.37
N ARG A 222 3.11 13.24 -5.81
CA ARG A 222 3.96 14.07 -6.68
C ARG A 222 3.27 14.32 -8.02
N ARG A 223 2.65 13.29 -8.62
CA ARG A 223 1.80 13.48 -9.81
C ARG A 223 0.76 14.54 -9.49
N LYS A 224 -0.08 14.37 -8.46
CA LYS A 224 -1.11 15.35 -8.08
C LYS A 224 -0.59 16.76 -7.77
N GLN A 225 0.59 16.90 -7.16
CA GLN A 225 1.19 18.20 -6.84
C GLN A 225 1.80 18.88 -8.08
N ASN A 226 2.56 18.15 -8.89
CA ASN A 226 3.08 18.67 -10.17
C ASN A 226 1.94 19.00 -11.14
N LEU A 227 0.88 18.17 -11.18
CA LEU A 227 -0.35 18.46 -11.92
C LEU A 227 -0.96 19.82 -11.52
N ARG A 228 -0.92 20.18 -10.22
CA ARG A 228 -1.43 21.47 -9.72
C ARG A 228 -0.47 22.63 -9.99
N SER A 229 0.82 22.45 -9.72
CA SER A 229 1.85 23.49 -9.88
C SER A 229 2.06 23.90 -11.34
N ILE A 230 2.11 22.94 -12.27
CA ILE A 230 2.32 23.25 -13.70
C ILE A 230 1.09 23.94 -14.30
N LEU A 231 -0.11 23.55 -13.86
CA LEU A 231 -1.32 24.29 -14.22
C LEU A 231 -1.44 25.62 -13.47
N GLU A 232 -0.66 25.83 -12.39
CA GLU A 232 -0.69 27.07 -11.62
C GLU A 232 -0.06 28.24 -12.35
N ASP A 233 0.97 27.94 -13.14
CA ASP A 233 1.74 28.90 -13.93
C ASP A 233 1.05 29.30 -15.25
N VAL A 234 -0.08 28.66 -15.62
CA VAL A 234 -0.81 29.00 -16.84
C VAL A 234 -1.56 30.33 -16.68
N PRO A 235 -1.21 31.37 -17.45
CA PRO A 235 -1.89 32.67 -17.36
C PRO A 235 -3.38 32.55 -17.69
N GLY A 236 -4.25 33.18 -16.89
CA GLY A 236 -5.70 33.21 -17.15
C GLY A 236 -6.48 31.94 -16.76
N VAL A 237 -5.82 30.93 -16.18
CA VAL A 237 -6.47 29.75 -15.61
C VAL A 237 -6.39 29.86 -14.09
N GLY A 238 -7.54 30.05 -13.42
CA GLY A 238 -7.65 30.11 -11.96
C GLY A 238 -7.83 28.75 -11.29
N LEU A 239 -7.76 28.68 -9.95
CA LEU A 239 -7.80 27.44 -9.17
C LEU A 239 -9.02 26.53 -9.48
N GLU A 240 -10.20 27.12 -9.71
CA GLU A 240 -11.44 26.40 -9.99
C GLU A 240 -11.43 25.75 -11.39
N ARG A 241 -10.93 26.47 -12.40
CA ARG A 241 -10.73 25.93 -13.77
C ARG A 241 -9.72 24.77 -13.76
N LYS A 242 -8.66 24.87 -12.96
CA LYS A 242 -7.64 23.82 -12.80
C LYS A 242 -8.23 22.54 -12.20
N LYS A 243 -9.02 22.67 -11.13
CA LYS A 243 -9.72 21.52 -10.53
C LYS A 243 -10.67 20.86 -11.54
N ALA A 244 -11.39 21.66 -12.32
CA ALA A 244 -12.30 21.15 -13.35
C ALA A 244 -11.55 20.38 -14.44
N LEU A 245 -10.42 20.91 -14.95
CA LEU A 245 -9.57 20.24 -15.93
C LEU A 245 -9.00 18.91 -15.40
N LEU A 246 -8.48 18.91 -14.16
CA LEU A 246 -7.95 17.70 -13.54
C LEU A 246 -9.02 16.65 -13.24
N LYS A 247 -10.23 17.08 -12.87
CA LYS A 247 -11.36 16.18 -12.63
C LYS A 247 -11.86 15.55 -13.93
N HIS A 248 -11.82 16.29 -15.04
CA HIS A 248 -12.28 15.84 -16.34
C HIS A 248 -11.28 14.92 -17.04
N PHE A 249 -10.01 15.33 -17.13
CA PHE A 249 -8.98 14.61 -17.91
C PHE A 249 -8.11 13.65 -17.08
N GLY A 250 -8.13 13.76 -15.75
CA GLY A 250 -7.42 12.87 -14.82
C GLY A 250 -5.89 12.98 -14.81
N SER A 251 -5.24 13.43 -15.88
CA SER A 251 -3.78 13.56 -15.95
C SER A 251 -3.29 14.69 -16.88
N LEU A 252 -2.09 15.22 -16.62
CA LEU A 252 -1.45 16.27 -17.43
C LEU A 252 -1.16 15.80 -18.85
N LYS A 253 -0.79 14.54 -19.06
CA LYS A 253 -0.57 13.97 -20.39
C LYS A 253 -1.86 14.03 -21.22
N SER A 254 -2.99 13.73 -20.59
CA SER A 254 -4.31 13.82 -21.22
C SER A 254 -4.70 15.27 -21.52
N ILE A 255 -4.34 16.22 -20.65
CA ILE A 255 -4.58 17.66 -20.86
C ILE A 255 -3.67 18.22 -21.98
N LYS A 256 -2.39 17.85 -22.00
CA LYS A 256 -1.40 18.22 -23.04
C LYS A 256 -1.84 17.77 -24.43
N ASN A 257 -2.46 16.60 -24.51
CA ASN A 257 -2.89 16.00 -25.77
C ASN A 257 -4.36 16.35 -26.14
N ALA A 258 -5.07 17.08 -25.30
CA ALA A 258 -6.46 17.46 -25.56
C ALA A 258 -6.53 18.60 -26.59
N SER A 259 -7.54 18.56 -27.46
CA SER A 259 -7.77 19.66 -28.40
C SER A 259 -8.30 20.91 -27.68
N ILE A 260 -8.15 22.09 -28.28
CA ILE A 260 -8.72 23.34 -27.73
C ILE A 260 -10.24 23.21 -27.55
N LYS A 261 -10.90 22.46 -28.46
CA LYS A 261 -12.33 22.17 -28.39
C LYS A 261 -12.66 21.35 -27.14
N ASP A 262 -11.89 20.30 -26.86
CA ASP A 262 -12.10 19.43 -25.69
C ASP A 262 -11.81 20.18 -24.38
N LEU A 263 -10.74 20.97 -24.33
CA LEU A 263 -10.40 21.82 -23.18
C LEU A 263 -11.52 22.83 -22.88
N SER A 264 -12.18 23.34 -23.92
CA SER A 264 -13.29 24.30 -23.80
C SER A 264 -14.60 23.66 -23.32
N THR A 265 -14.75 22.33 -23.39
CA THR A 265 -15.95 21.63 -22.87
C THR A 265 -15.98 21.54 -21.35
N VAL A 266 -14.85 21.80 -20.69
CA VAL A 266 -14.75 21.67 -19.24
C VAL A 266 -15.48 22.82 -18.54
N PRO A 267 -16.28 22.56 -17.49
CA PRO A 267 -17.01 23.59 -16.78
C PRO A 267 -16.12 24.75 -16.32
N GLY A 268 -16.48 25.96 -16.72
CA GLY A 268 -15.77 27.20 -16.38
C GLY A 268 -14.60 27.54 -17.30
N MET A 269 -14.25 26.70 -18.28
CA MET A 269 -13.27 27.03 -19.32
C MET A 269 -13.91 27.88 -20.43
N ASN A 270 -13.12 28.77 -21.02
CA ASN A 270 -13.45 29.50 -22.24
C ASN A 270 -12.34 29.28 -23.29
N ILE A 271 -12.62 29.64 -24.55
CA ILE A 271 -11.69 29.42 -25.67
C ILE A 271 -10.31 30.03 -25.37
N LYS A 272 -10.27 31.25 -24.86
CA LYS A 272 -9.04 31.96 -24.47
C LYS A 272 -8.22 31.23 -23.39
N ALA A 273 -8.89 30.66 -22.38
CA ALA A 273 -8.22 29.86 -21.35
C ALA A 273 -7.75 28.50 -21.89
N ALA A 274 -8.49 27.89 -22.81
CA ALA A 274 -8.09 26.65 -23.47
C ALA A 274 -6.87 26.85 -24.39
N GLU A 275 -6.81 27.99 -25.10
CA GLU A 275 -5.66 28.42 -25.89
C GLU A 275 -4.43 28.62 -25.01
N ASN A 276 -4.56 29.37 -23.90
CA ASN A 276 -3.46 29.57 -22.95
C ASN A 276 -2.91 28.26 -22.38
N VAL A 277 -3.78 27.28 -22.09
CA VAL A 277 -3.36 25.94 -21.66
C VAL A 277 -2.61 25.23 -22.78
N SER A 278 -3.15 25.23 -24.00
CA SER A 278 -2.53 24.56 -25.15
C SER A 278 -1.16 25.16 -25.49
N GLU A 279 -1.06 26.49 -25.48
CA GLU A 279 0.16 27.25 -25.77
C GLU A 279 1.22 27.03 -24.70
N PHE A 280 0.85 27.09 -23.42
CA PHE A 280 1.75 26.81 -22.30
C PHE A 280 2.39 25.42 -22.42
N PHE A 281 1.63 24.39 -22.82
CA PHE A 281 2.16 23.03 -22.99
C PHE A 281 2.93 22.79 -24.29
N ARG A 282 2.79 23.65 -25.32
CA ARG A 282 3.63 23.61 -26.53
C ARG A 282 5.06 24.10 -26.25
N GLY A 283 5.26 24.93 -25.24
CA GLY A 283 6.58 25.40 -24.81
C GLY A 283 7.42 24.38 -24.04
N PHE A 284 6.86 23.22 -23.66
CA PHE A 284 7.59 22.15 -22.98
C PHE A 284 8.02 21.05 -23.97
N PRO A 285 9.32 20.69 -24.02
CA PRO A 285 9.79 19.58 -24.85
C PRO A 285 8.97 18.31 -24.62
N SER A 286 8.71 17.54 -25.66
CA SER A 286 8.12 16.21 -25.53
C SER A 286 9.09 15.29 -24.79
N ASP A 287 8.58 14.44 -23.89
CA ASP A 287 9.34 13.42 -23.12
C ASP A 287 9.95 12.31 -24.01
N SER A 288 10.29 12.60 -25.27
CA SER A 288 10.92 11.70 -26.24
C SER A 288 12.44 11.91 -26.37
N GLU A 289 13.04 12.86 -25.64
CA GLU A 289 14.48 13.17 -25.72
C GLU A 289 15.23 13.04 -24.39
N SER A 290 14.87 12.04 -23.59
CA SER A 290 15.72 11.62 -22.47
C SER A 290 15.71 10.10 -22.34
N LEU A 291 16.53 9.47 -23.19
CA LEU A 291 17.10 8.15 -23.00
C LEU A 291 18.54 8.31 -22.49
#